data_AF-A0A918PZG8-F1
#
_entry.id   AF-A0A918PZG8-F1
#
_cell.length_a   1.000
_cell.length_b   1.000
_cell.length_c   1.000
_cell.angle_alpha   90.00
_cell.angle_beta   90.00
_cell.angle_gamma   90.00
#
_symmetry.space_group_name_H-M   'P 1'
#
loop_
_entity.id
_entity.type
_entity.pdbx_description
1 polymer ?
#
loop_
_entity_poly.entity_id
_entity_poly.type
_entity_poly.pdbx_seq_one_letter_code
_entity_poly.pdbx_strand_id
1 'polypeptide(L)'
;MPNRHAPKHPGDLPLNQWELRLMLGEEWEYFSHILQNFYCSCGEIGRELVDYRVFLDNHNDIILRGSCSICDSPAARTISTSEVEENVIVAKRIRKEKNK
;
A
#
# COMPACT_ATOMS: atom_id res chain seq x y z
N MET A 1 -11.36 -18.36 8.33
CA MET A 1 -11.22 -17.00 8.89
C MET A 1 -11.31 -16.00 7.74
N PRO A 2 -12.07 -14.90 7.86
CA PRO A 2 -12.10 -13.89 6.80
C PRO A 2 -10.68 -13.33 6.59
N ASN A 3 -10.30 -13.15 5.33
CA ASN A 3 -8.99 -12.62 4.95
C ASN A 3 -8.92 -11.15 5.38
N ARG A 4 -8.26 -10.90 6.51
CA ARG A 4 -8.23 -9.58 7.21
C ARG A 4 -7.63 -8.46 6.34
N HIS A 5 -6.89 -8.82 5.29
CA HIS A 5 -6.21 -7.90 4.38
C HIS A 5 -6.78 -7.97 2.96
N ALA A 6 -8.01 -8.44 2.78
CA ALA A 6 -8.66 -8.45 1.47
C ALA A 6 -8.86 -7.02 0.91
N PRO A 7 -9.08 -6.90 -0.42
CA PRO A 7 -9.70 -5.72 -1.02
C PRO A 7 -10.93 -5.29 -0.21
N LYS A 8 -11.01 -4.00 0.13
CA LYS A 8 -12.14 -3.42 0.90
C LYS A 8 -13.15 -2.76 -0.04
N HIS A 9 -12.69 -2.32 -1.21
CA HIS A 9 -13.54 -1.69 -2.22
C HIS A 9 -13.56 -2.49 -3.53
N PRO A 10 -14.68 -2.49 -4.29
CA PRO A 10 -14.84 -3.21 -5.56
C PRO A 10 -13.90 -2.82 -6.72
N GLY A 11 -12.93 -1.92 -6.49
CA GLY A 11 -11.91 -1.57 -7.48
C GLY A 11 -10.50 -1.44 -6.92
N ASP A 12 -10.29 -1.93 -5.69
CA ASP A 12 -8.97 -2.15 -5.13
C ASP A 12 -8.28 -3.27 -5.91
N LEU A 13 -7.17 -2.94 -6.54
CA LEU A 13 -6.45 -3.83 -7.44
C LEU A 13 -5.18 -4.34 -6.75
N PRO A 14 -5.01 -5.66 -6.51
CA PRO A 14 -3.84 -6.17 -5.82
C PRO A 14 -2.57 -5.94 -6.64
N LEU A 15 -1.55 -5.40 -5.97
CA LEU A 15 -0.22 -5.18 -6.54
C LEU A 15 0.76 -6.23 -6.03
N ASN A 16 1.62 -6.71 -6.91
CA ASN A 16 2.81 -7.47 -6.52
C ASN A 16 3.98 -6.52 -6.19
N GLN A 17 5.09 -7.08 -5.69
CA GLN A 17 6.26 -6.29 -5.28
C GLN A 17 6.89 -5.50 -6.44
N TRP A 18 6.94 -6.07 -7.65
CA TRP A 18 7.52 -5.41 -8.81
C TRP A 18 6.66 -4.21 -9.24
N GLU A 19 5.34 -4.37 -9.28
CA GLU A 19 4.38 -3.30 -9.57
C GLU A 19 4.45 -2.18 -8.52
N LEU A 20 4.56 -2.54 -7.25
CA LEU A 20 4.76 -1.56 -6.17
C LEU A 20 6.08 -0.80 -6.35
N ARG A 21 7.17 -1.47 -6.70
CA ARG A 21 8.47 -0.82 -6.95
C ARG A 21 8.39 0.16 -8.12
N LEU A 22 7.69 -0.21 -9.19
CA LEU A 22 7.47 0.71 -10.31
C LEU A 22 6.67 1.95 -9.90
N MET A 23 5.66 1.76 -9.04
CA MET A 23 4.80 2.84 -8.56
C MET A 23 5.53 3.81 -7.61
N LEU A 24 6.48 3.31 -6.83
CA LEU A 24 7.25 4.12 -5.89
C LEU A 24 8.47 4.79 -6.54
N GLY A 25 9.00 4.24 -7.63
CA GLY A 25 10.17 4.81 -8.29
C GLY A 25 11.35 4.92 -7.34
N GLU A 26 11.94 6.11 -7.23
CA GLU A 26 13.06 6.41 -6.32
C GLU A 26 12.69 6.26 -4.84
N GLU A 27 11.43 6.51 -4.47
CA GLU A 27 10.92 6.36 -3.08
C GLU A 27 10.94 4.90 -2.59
N TRP A 28 11.16 3.94 -3.50
CA TRP A 28 11.35 2.54 -3.12
C TRP A 28 12.51 2.33 -2.15
N GLU A 29 13.55 3.16 -2.22
CA GLU A 29 14.70 3.09 -1.31
C GLU A 29 14.30 3.39 0.15
N TYR A 30 13.25 4.19 0.35
CA TYR A 30 12.72 4.56 1.66
C TYR A 30 11.52 3.71 2.08
N PHE A 31 11.28 2.58 1.41
CA PHE A 31 10.07 1.79 1.66
C PHE A 31 9.98 1.23 3.09
N SER A 32 11.11 0.95 3.74
CA SER A 32 11.13 0.58 5.17
C SER A 32 10.58 1.70 6.07
N HIS A 33 10.89 2.96 5.78
CA HIS A 33 10.34 4.11 6.50
C HIS A 33 8.84 4.27 6.25
N ILE A 34 8.38 3.96 5.04
CA ILE A 34 6.95 3.94 4.70
C ILE A 34 6.21 2.90 5.55
N LEU A 35 6.80 1.71 5.76
CA LEU A 35 6.21 0.66 6.61
C LEU A 35 6.11 1.06 8.09
N GLN A 36 6.94 1.98 8.56
CA GLN A 36 6.87 2.52 9.92
C GLN A 36 5.87 3.68 10.06
N ASN A 37 5.50 4.32 8.94
CA ASN A 37 4.65 5.50 8.94
C ASN A 37 3.17 5.13 8.83
N PHE A 38 2.58 4.61 9.90
CA PHE A 38 1.14 4.33 9.97
C PHE A 38 0.54 4.70 11.32
N TYR A 39 -0.77 4.97 11.29
CA TYR A 39 -1.53 5.21 12.50
C TYR A 39 -1.80 3.89 13.23
N CYS A 40 -1.46 3.85 14.51
CA CYS A 40 -1.81 2.76 15.40
C CYS A 40 -2.14 3.32 16.78
N SER A 41 -3.19 2.81 17.42
CA SER A 41 -3.62 3.24 18.75
C SER A 41 -2.69 2.80 19.88
N CYS A 42 -1.78 1.84 19.64
CA CYS A 42 -0.85 1.37 20.67
C CYS A 42 0.21 2.41 21.07
N GLY A 43 0.45 3.44 20.27
CA GLY A 43 1.38 4.53 20.62
C GLY A 43 2.87 4.16 20.60
N GLU A 44 3.21 2.87 20.49
CA GLU A 44 4.59 2.38 20.58
C GLU A 44 5.49 2.84 19.41
N ILE A 45 6.73 3.21 19.73
CA ILE A 45 7.78 3.62 18.78
C ILE A 45 8.47 2.37 18.22
N GLY A 46 8.95 2.43 16.97
CA GLY A 46 9.64 1.31 16.33
C GLY A 46 8.71 0.21 15.80
N ARG A 47 7.40 0.45 15.81
CA ARG A 47 6.42 -0.41 15.13
C ARG A 47 6.58 -0.35 13.62
N GLU A 48 6.23 -1.45 12.98
CA GLU A 48 6.20 -1.58 11.52
C GLU A 48 4.92 -2.29 11.09
N LEU A 49 4.49 -2.00 9.86
CA LEU A 49 3.39 -2.67 9.23
C LEU A 49 3.87 -4.02 8.68
N VAL A 50 3.35 -5.12 9.24
CA VAL A 50 3.70 -6.50 8.87
C VAL A 50 2.52 -7.23 8.23
N ASP A 51 2.82 -8.37 7.60
CA ASP A 51 1.84 -9.25 6.92
C ASP A 51 0.92 -8.49 5.96
N TYR A 52 1.47 -7.43 5.35
CA TYR A 52 0.68 -6.51 4.55
C TYR A 52 0.44 -7.02 3.13
N ARG A 53 -0.69 -6.59 2.57
CA ARG A 53 -0.98 -6.67 1.15
C ARG A 53 -1.05 -5.28 0.56
N VAL A 54 -0.68 -5.19 -0.70
CA VAL A 54 -0.60 -3.94 -1.45
C VAL A 54 -1.74 -3.88 -2.44
N PHE A 55 -2.41 -2.74 -2.51
CA PHE A 55 -3.51 -2.48 -3.43
C PHE A 55 -3.31 -1.13 -4.10
N LEU A 56 -3.81 -1.01 -5.32
CA LEU A 56 -4.05 0.24 -6.01
C LEU A 56 -5.54 0.56 -5.88
N ASP A 57 -5.87 1.67 -5.25
CA ASP A 57 -7.26 2.09 -5.06
C ASP A 57 -7.83 2.75 -6.34
N ASN A 58 -9.10 3.14 -6.30
CA ASN A 58 -9.77 3.77 -7.44
C ASN A 58 -9.23 5.16 -7.82
N HIS A 59 -8.56 5.83 -6.90
CA HIS A 59 -7.86 7.10 -7.15
C HIS A 59 -6.44 6.90 -7.67
N ASN A 60 -6.01 5.63 -7.81
CA ASN A 60 -4.66 5.20 -8.15
C ASN A 60 -3.64 5.40 -7.02
N ASP A 61 -4.09 5.51 -5.79
CA ASP A 61 -3.23 5.56 -4.62
C ASP A 61 -2.85 4.16 -4.16
N ILE A 62 -1.66 4.05 -3.58
CA ILE A 62 -1.16 2.78 -3.04
C ILE A 62 -1.72 2.63 -1.62
N ILE A 63 -2.37 1.51 -1.35
CA ILE A 63 -2.84 1.14 -0.02
C ILE A 63 -2.09 -0.12 0.45
N LEU A 64 -1.35 0.02 1.54
CA LEU A 64 -0.78 -1.08 2.31
C LEU A 64 -1.76 -1.44 3.43
N ARG A 65 -2.19 -2.70 3.51
CA ARG A 65 -3.07 -3.20 4.59
C ARG A 65 -2.44 -4.40 5.26
N GLY A 66 -2.14 -4.28 6.55
CA GLY A 66 -1.44 -5.29 7.34
C GLY A 66 -1.83 -5.22 8.80
N SER A 67 -0.91 -5.61 9.67
CA SER A 67 -1.02 -5.51 11.12
C SER A 67 0.14 -4.72 11.71
N CYS A 68 -0.05 -4.14 12.88
CA CYS A 68 1.04 -3.58 13.67
C CYS A 68 1.90 -4.70 14.25
N SER A 69 3.22 -4.65 14.07
CA SER A 69 4.16 -5.65 14.60
C SER A 69 4.15 -5.80 16.13
N ILE A 70 3.63 -4.81 16.87
CA ILE A 70 3.65 -4.80 18.33
C ILE A 70 2.33 -5.28 18.93
N CYS A 71 1.20 -4.75 18.47
CA CYS A 71 -0.11 -5.00 19.09
C CYS A 71 -1.06 -5.84 18.21
N ASP A 72 -0.58 -6.33 17.06
CA ASP A 72 -1.32 -7.14 16.06
C ASP A 72 -2.65 -6.52 15.60
N SER A 73 -2.85 -5.23 15.88
CA SER A 73 -4.06 -4.52 15.48
C SER A 73 -4.03 -4.26 13.97
N PRO A 74 -5.17 -4.38 13.27
CA PRO A 74 -5.24 -4.06 11.86
C PRO A 74 -4.80 -2.62 11.61
N ALA A 75 -3.90 -2.46 10.64
CA ALA A 75 -3.31 -1.18 10.30
C ALA A 75 -3.27 -1.00 8.78
N ALA A 76 -3.24 0.26 8.36
CA ALA A 76 -3.14 0.60 6.95
C ALA A 76 -2.31 1.87 6.74
N ARG A 77 -1.67 1.95 5.58
CA ARG A 77 -0.97 3.13 5.09
C ARG A 77 -1.41 3.41 3.66
N THR A 78 -1.81 4.64 3.39
CA THR A 78 -2.07 5.14 2.03
C THR A 78 -0.92 6.03 1.58
N ILE A 79 -0.52 5.91 0.32
CA ILE A 79 0.49 6.74 -0.33
C ILE A 79 -0.20 7.39 -1.53
N SER A 80 -0.34 8.72 -1.47
CA SER A 80 -0.89 9.51 -2.58
C SER A 80 0.08 9.48 -3.75
N THR A 81 -0.42 9.18 -4.94
CA THR A 81 0.38 9.19 -6.17
C THR A 81 0.11 10.41 -7.04
N SER A 82 -0.92 11.19 -6.68
CA SER A 82 -1.45 12.30 -7.49
C SER A 82 -0.52 13.50 -7.64
N GLU A 83 0.51 13.62 -6.81
CA GLU A 83 1.46 14.75 -6.82
C GLU A 83 2.58 14.58 -7.85
N VAL A 84 2.79 13.35 -8.36
CA VAL A 84 3.86 13.03 -9.32
C VAL A 84 3.24 12.44 -10.58
N GLU A 85 3.34 13.17 -11.69
CA GLU A 85 2.70 12.81 -12.96
C GLU A 85 3.14 11.43 -13.48
N GLU A 86 4.41 11.07 -13.30
CA GLU A 86 4.96 9.76 -13.65
C GLU A 86 4.26 8.62 -12.91
N ASN A 87 4.02 8.78 -11.60
CA ASN A 87 3.34 7.78 -10.78
C ASN A 87 1.90 7.56 -11.26
N VAL A 88 1.20 8.64 -11.65
CA VAL A 88 -0.16 8.55 -12.22
C VAL A 88 -0.17 7.76 -13.54
N ILE A 89 0.84 7.94 -14.40
CA ILE A 89 0.96 7.22 -15.67
C ILE A 89 1.18 5.73 -15.42
N VAL A 90 2.11 5.38 -14.52
CA VAL A 90 2.40 3.99 -14.15
C VAL A 90 1.15 3.31 -13.59
N ALA A 91 0.43 3.99 -12.68
CA ALA A 91 -0.77 3.46 -12.06
C ALA A 91 -1.89 3.16 -13.05
N LYS A 92 -2.16 4.10 -13.98
CA LYS A 92 -3.13 3.92 -15.06
C LYS A 92 -2.74 2.73 -15.95
N ARG A 93 -1.45 2.55 -16.22
CA ARG A 93 -0.96 1.45 -17.05
C ARG A 93 -1.13 0.10 -16.35
N ILE A 94 -0.76 -0.01 -15.08
CA ILE A 94 -0.98 -1.23 -14.28
C ILE A 94 -2.47 -1.59 -14.26
N ARG A 95 -3.34 -0.61 -13.99
CA ARG A 95 -4.80 -0.80 -13.99
C ARG A 95 -5.31 -1.29 -15.34
N LYS A 96 -4.81 -0.75 -16.44
CA LYS A 96 -5.17 -1.19 -17.80
C LYS A 96 -4.73 -2.63 -18.07
N GLU A 97 -3.50 -3.01 -17.70
CA GLU A 97 -2.98 -4.35 -17.96
C GLU A 97 -3.69 -5.45 -17.15
N LYS A 98 -4.10 -5.17 -15.90
CA LYS A 98 -4.81 -6.15 -15.07
C LYS A 98 -6.31 -6.29 -15.38
N ASN A 99 -6.88 -5.33 -16.11
CA ASN A 99 -8.28 -5.36 -16.54
C ASN A 99 -8.44 -5.89 -17.98
N LYS A 100 -7.35 -6.32 -18.63
CA LYS A 100 -7.39 -7.10 -19.86
C LYS A 100 -7.68 -8.57 -19.55
#